data_AF-A0A4V2UQP2-F1
#
_entry.id   AF-A0A4V2UQP2-F1
#
_cell.length_a   1.000
_cell.length_b   1.000
_cell.length_c   1.000
_cell.angle_alpha   90.00
_cell.angle_beta   90.00
_cell.angle_gamma   90.00
#
_symmetry.space_group_name_H-M   'P 1'
#
loop_
_entity.id
_entity.type
_entity.pdbx_description
1 polymer ?
#
loop_
_entity_poly.entity_id
_entity_poly.type
_entity_poly.pdbx_seq_one_letter_code
_entity_poly.pdbx_strand_id
1 'polypeptide(L)'
;MKTLLLLLLALATPTWAAAPADNAADWYYPAWLAEAPHAPVFQVRDTVNKYGRYASEPKVITLKDLIKFHGHFCGGLVEGATALRVAFDRLFPGEMIDRTDLIIASNNSACGGDVAAYLTGARARFGSHLIDPKLKESDFVVKRLSTGRAVRVVINAATYPHDVRSQMKKIESGKFEPADIDRFQDLQWAYAKKLVSRPAIESVDVTVNPDYAWPEPPCKDLGKRKDNEFKNVSEAH
;
A
#
# COMPACT_ATOMS: atom_id res chain seq x y z
N MET A 1 -28.93 -32.78 39.51
CA MET A 1 -27.85 -32.28 38.63
C MET A 1 -28.43 -31.16 37.78
N LYS A 2 -28.02 -29.90 37.99
CA LYS A 2 -28.51 -28.74 37.23
C LYS A 2 -27.60 -28.54 36.02
N THR A 3 -28.12 -28.78 34.83
CA THR A 3 -27.40 -28.60 33.56
C THR A 3 -27.26 -27.10 33.29
N LEU A 4 -26.03 -26.58 33.38
CA LEU A 4 -25.70 -25.19 33.07
C LEU A 4 -25.58 -25.05 31.55
N LEU A 5 -26.56 -24.42 30.92
CA LEU A 5 -26.55 -24.14 29.49
C LEU A 5 -25.65 -22.91 29.25
N LEU A 6 -24.41 -23.14 28.82
CA LEU A 6 -23.54 -22.06 28.32
C LEU A 6 -24.10 -21.55 26.99
N LEU A 7 -24.66 -20.34 26.99
CA LEU A 7 -24.90 -19.59 25.75
C LEU A 7 -23.54 -19.14 25.19
N LEU A 8 -23.09 -19.79 24.13
CA LEU A 8 -22.04 -19.26 23.26
C LEU A 8 -22.66 -18.12 22.43
N LEU A 9 -22.44 -16.87 22.85
CA LEU A 9 -22.64 -15.72 21.98
C LEU A 9 -21.58 -15.79 20.88
N ALA A 10 -21.98 -16.23 19.69
CA ALA A 10 -21.19 -16.01 18.49
C ALA A 10 -21.14 -14.50 18.25
N LEU A 11 -19.98 -13.89 18.50
CA LEU A 11 -19.71 -12.52 18.08
C LEU A 11 -19.74 -12.50 16.56
N ALA A 12 -20.87 -12.11 15.98
CA ALA A 12 -20.97 -11.85 14.55
C ALA A 12 -19.97 -10.74 14.22
N THR A 13 -18.92 -11.08 13.46
CA THR A 13 -18.03 -10.07 12.90
C THR A 13 -18.87 -9.24 11.93
N PRO A 14 -18.99 -7.92 12.13
CA PRO A 14 -19.78 -7.10 11.23
C PRO A 14 -19.16 -7.20 9.83
N THR A 15 -19.94 -7.69 8.87
CA THR A 15 -19.59 -7.67 7.45
C THR A 15 -19.79 -6.23 6.97
N TRP A 16 -18.72 -5.43 6.95
CA TRP A 16 -18.80 -4.10 6.35
C TRP A 16 -19.01 -4.28 4.85
N ALA A 17 -20.20 -3.90 4.36
CA ALA A 17 -20.51 -3.90 2.94
C ALA A 17 -19.76 -2.74 2.30
N ALA A 18 -18.51 -2.98 1.90
CA ALA A 18 -17.71 -1.94 1.26
C ALA A 18 -18.37 -1.45 -0.03
N ALA A 19 -18.34 -0.14 -0.26
CA ALA A 19 -18.75 0.42 -1.56
C ALA A 19 -17.97 -0.29 -2.68
N PRO A 20 -18.61 -0.54 -3.85
CA PRO A 20 -17.93 -1.20 -4.95
C PRO A 20 -16.68 -0.41 -5.35
N ALA A 21 -15.57 -1.11 -5.55
CA ALA A 21 -14.31 -0.48 -5.93
C ALA A 21 -14.44 0.19 -7.32
N ASP A 22 -13.89 1.39 -7.50
CA ASP A 22 -13.66 1.93 -8.84
C ASP A 22 -12.55 1.12 -9.51
N ASN A 23 -12.97 0.10 -10.26
CA ASN A 23 -12.08 -0.86 -10.90
C ASN A 23 -12.43 -1.08 -12.38
N ALA A 24 -13.31 -0.27 -12.95
CA ALA A 24 -13.63 -0.34 -14.37
C ALA A 24 -12.40 0.04 -15.21
N ALA A 25 -12.14 -0.71 -16.28
CA ALA A 25 -11.07 -0.42 -17.21
C ALA A 25 -11.22 0.98 -17.85
N ASP A 26 -10.08 1.58 -18.20
CA ASP A 26 -9.98 2.92 -18.78
C ASP A 26 -8.70 3.02 -19.63
N TRP A 27 -8.49 4.11 -20.38
CA TRP A 27 -7.33 4.26 -21.27
C TRP A 27 -5.98 4.21 -20.54
N TYR A 28 -5.95 4.60 -19.25
CA TYR A 28 -4.79 4.54 -18.35
C TYR A 28 -4.82 3.34 -17.40
N TYR A 29 -5.92 2.56 -17.40
CA TYR A 29 -6.12 1.41 -16.51
C TYR A 29 -6.63 0.22 -17.32
N PRO A 30 -5.73 -0.56 -17.93
CA PRO A 30 -6.10 -1.54 -18.95
C PRO A 30 -6.93 -2.70 -18.37
N ALA A 31 -7.81 -3.27 -19.20
CA ALA A 31 -8.72 -4.35 -18.80
C ALA A 31 -8.01 -5.55 -18.15
N TRP A 32 -6.84 -5.95 -18.67
CA TRP A 32 -6.05 -7.04 -18.09
C TRP A 32 -5.64 -6.79 -16.64
N LEU A 33 -5.50 -5.52 -16.22
CA LEU A 33 -5.15 -5.15 -14.85
C LEU A 33 -6.38 -5.03 -13.97
N ALA A 34 -7.47 -4.49 -14.53
CA ALA A 34 -8.79 -4.43 -13.88
C ALA A 34 -9.31 -5.83 -13.51
N GLU A 35 -9.12 -6.80 -14.40
CA GLU A 35 -9.63 -8.17 -14.27
C GLU A 35 -8.62 -9.14 -13.63
N ALA A 36 -7.42 -8.65 -13.27
CA ALA A 36 -6.37 -9.51 -12.76
C ALA A 36 -6.76 -10.14 -11.41
N PRO A 37 -6.64 -11.48 -11.27
CA PRO A 37 -7.19 -12.22 -10.13
C PRO A 37 -6.52 -11.89 -8.80
N HIS A 38 -5.27 -11.42 -8.83
CA HIS A 38 -4.49 -11.08 -7.65
C HIS A 38 -4.02 -9.62 -7.66
N ALA A 39 -4.66 -8.74 -8.45
CA ALA A 39 -4.44 -7.30 -8.29
C ALA A 39 -4.80 -6.89 -6.85
N PRO A 40 -3.89 -6.24 -6.10
CA PRO A 40 -4.16 -5.86 -4.72
C PRO A 40 -5.36 -4.90 -4.61
N VAL A 41 -6.29 -5.26 -3.73
CA VAL A 41 -7.41 -4.41 -3.31
C VAL A 41 -7.29 -4.18 -1.80
N PHE A 42 -7.51 -2.94 -1.37
CA PHE A 42 -7.34 -2.53 0.02
C PHE A 42 -8.64 -1.96 0.56
N GLN A 43 -9.22 -2.62 1.57
CA GLN A 43 -10.27 -2.03 2.38
C GLN A 43 -9.63 -1.22 3.49
N VAL A 44 -9.93 0.07 3.53
CA VAL A 44 -9.30 1.01 4.45
C VAL A 44 -10.33 1.78 5.26
N ARG A 45 -9.96 2.09 6.50
CA ARG A 45 -10.68 2.98 7.40
C ARG A 45 -9.92 4.31 7.49
N ASP A 46 -10.65 5.39 7.31
CA ASP A 46 -10.19 6.77 7.38
C ASP A 46 -11.10 7.60 8.31
N THR A 47 -10.80 8.88 8.49
CA THR A 47 -11.69 9.86 9.11
C THR A 47 -12.50 10.65 8.07
N VAL A 48 -13.61 11.25 8.52
CA VAL A 48 -14.54 11.99 7.64
C VAL A 48 -14.08 13.40 7.28
N ASN A 49 -13.16 14.00 8.04
CA ASN A 49 -12.53 15.29 7.76
C ASN A 49 -11.26 15.50 8.61
N LYS A 50 -10.61 16.66 8.48
CA LYS A 50 -9.37 17.03 9.21
C LYS A 50 -9.44 16.89 10.74
N TYR A 51 -10.62 17.02 11.33
CA TYR A 51 -10.88 16.82 12.76
C TYR A 51 -11.94 15.72 12.99
N GLY A 52 -12.19 14.93 11.95
CA GLY A 52 -13.33 14.04 11.89
C GLY A 52 -13.11 12.80 12.73
N ARG A 53 -14.23 12.24 13.19
CA ARG A 53 -14.31 10.86 13.64
C ARG A 53 -14.02 9.90 12.48
N TYR A 54 -13.86 8.63 12.80
CA TYR A 54 -13.83 7.59 11.78
C TYR A 54 -15.05 7.64 10.87
N ALA A 55 -14.82 7.40 9.57
CA ALA A 55 -15.90 7.14 8.64
C ALA A 55 -16.67 5.88 9.08
N SER A 56 -17.99 5.93 8.94
CA SER A 56 -18.87 4.80 9.22
C SER A 56 -18.70 3.67 8.20
N GLU A 57 -18.29 4.02 6.98
CA GLU A 57 -18.11 3.09 5.87
C GLU A 57 -16.64 3.01 5.46
N PRO A 58 -16.17 1.82 5.02
CA PRO A 58 -14.82 1.68 4.48
C PRO A 58 -14.70 2.27 3.08
N LYS A 59 -13.48 2.64 2.72
CA LYS A 59 -13.11 2.90 1.33
C LYS A 59 -12.40 1.69 0.75
N VAL A 60 -12.60 1.47 -0.54
CA VAL A 60 -11.82 0.49 -1.29
C VAL A 60 -10.84 1.24 -2.17
N ILE A 61 -9.57 0.87 -2.09
CA ILE A 61 -8.50 1.39 -2.94
C ILE A 61 -8.05 0.29 -3.89
N THR A 62 -7.91 0.64 -5.16
CA THR A 62 -7.36 -0.23 -6.22
C THR A 62 -6.08 0.36 -6.82
N LEU A 63 -5.45 -0.38 -7.73
CA LEU A 63 -4.35 0.13 -8.54
C LEU A 63 -4.78 1.33 -9.41
N LYS A 64 -6.06 1.44 -9.78
CA LYS A 64 -6.59 2.57 -10.55
C LYS A 64 -6.47 3.88 -9.77
N ASP A 65 -6.76 3.85 -8.47
CA ASP A 65 -6.62 5.01 -7.58
C ASP A 65 -5.16 5.45 -7.43
N LEU A 66 -4.24 4.47 -7.33
CA LEU A 66 -2.80 4.74 -7.28
C LEU A 66 -2.30 5.38 -8.57
N ILE A 67 -2.76 4.90 -9.73
CA ILE A 67 -2.42 5.48 -11.04
C ILE A 67 -2.97 6.91 -11.14
N LYS A 68 -4.20 7.16 -10.70
CA LYS A 68 -4.78 8.52 -10.66
C LYS A 68 -3.98 9.46 -9.76
N PHE A 69 -3.56 8.99 -8.59
CA PHE A 69 -2.79 9.79 -7.64
C PHE A 69 -1.37 10.09 -8.16
N HIS A 70 -0.71 9.08 -8.73
CA HIS A 70 0.66 9.20 -9.25
C HIS A 70 0.72 9.93 -10.61
N GLY A 71 -0.34 9.81 -11.42
CA GLY A 71 -0.50 10.46 -12.72
C GLY A 71 -0.26 9.56 -13.93
N HIS A 72 0.31 8.36 -13.77
CA HIS A 72 0.50 7.39 -14.85
C HIS A 72 0.69 5.96 -14.32
N PHE A 73 0.59 4.98 -15.22
CA PHE A 73 1.00 3.60 -14.91
C PHE A 73 2.52 3.53 -14.80
N CYS A 74 3.02 3.19 -13.61
CA CYS A 74 4.43 2.87 -13.34
C CYS A 74 4.49 1.44 -12.78
N GLY A 75 5.42 0.60 -13.26
CA GLY A 75 5.62 -0.75 -12.73
C GLY A 75 5.86 -0.77 -11.21
N GLY A 76 6.53 0.26 -10.70
CA GLY A 76 6.76 0.48 -9.27
C GLY A 76 5.48 0.66 -8.43
N LEU A 77 4.36 1.10 -9.04
CA LEU A 77 3.07 1.16 -8.33
C LEU A 77 2.55 -0.25 -8.01
N VAL A 78 2.67 -1.16 -8.99
CA VAL A 78 2.22 -2.56 -8.85
C VAL A 78 3.13 -3.30 -7.87
N GLU A 79 4.44 -3.09 -7.96
CA GLU A 79 5.42 -3.62 -6.99
C GLU A 79 5.11 -3.17 -5.57
N GLY A 80 4.96 -1.85 -5.37
CA GLY A 80 4.68 -1.27 -4.06
C GLY A 80 3.37 -1.77 -3.47
N ALA A 81 2.30 -1.83 -4.27
CA ALA A 81 1.02 -2.34 -3.83
C ALA A 81 1.09 -3.84 -3.49
N THR A 82 1.85 -4.63 -4.25
CA THR A 82 2.08 -6.05 -3.99
C THR A 82 2.81 -6.24 -2.65
N ALA A 83 3.89 -5.48 -2.40
CA ALA A 83 4.61 -5.53 -1.13
C ALA A 83 3.73 -5.11 0.05
N LEU A 84 3.02 -3.99 -0.07
CA LEU A 84 2.18 -3.49 1.01
C LEU A 84 0.94 -4.34 1.28
N ARG A 85 0.41 -5.07 0.29
CA ARG A 85 -0.62 -6.10 0.54
C ARG A 85 -0.14 -7.12 1.56
N VAL A 86 1.05 -7.65 1.38
CA VAL A 86 1.65 -8.62 2.32
C VAL A 86 1.91 -7.98 3.69
N ALA A 87 2.37 -6.73 3.73
CA ALA A 87 2.56 -6.04 5.01
C ALA A 87 1.24 -5.90 5.80
N PHE A 88 0.17 -5.50 5.12
CA PHE A 88 -1.13 -5.33 5.73
C PHE A 88 -1.76 -6.65 6.16
N ASP A 89 -1.59 -7.73 5.41
CA ASP A 89 -2.03 -9.08 5.82
C ASP A 89 -1.41 -9.50 7.17
N ARG A 90 -0.17 -9.07 7.44
CA ARG A 90 0.51 -9.37 8.71
C ARG A 90 0.13 -8.42 9.85
N LEU A 91 -0.14 -7.15 9.53
CA LEU A 91 -0.44 -6.11 10.53
C LEU A 91 -1.92 -6.05 10.91
N PHE A 92 -2.82 -6.45 10.01
CA PHE A 92 -4.28 -6.42 10.13
C PHE A 92 -4.89 -7.78 9.72
N PRO A 93 -4.56 -8.89 10.41
CA PRO A 93 -5.00 -10.22 10.01
C PRO A 93 -6.52 -10.36 10.09
N GLY A 94 -7.20 -10.34 8.94
CA GLY A 94 -8.67 -10.35 8.86
C GLY A 94 -9.33 -9.05 9.32
N GLU A 95 -8.54 -8.01 9.58
CA GLU A 95 -9.01 -6.69 9.98
C GLU A 95 -8.91 -5.71 8.81
N MET A 96 -9.66 -4.61 8.93
CA MET A 96 -9.50 -3.48 8.04
C MET A 96 -8.20 -2.72 8.29
N ILE A 97 -7.62 -2.17 7.23
CA ILE A 97 -6.43 -1.32 7.33
C ILE A 97 -6.84 0.05 7.90
N ASP A 98 -6.44 0.32 9.13
CA ASP A 98 -6.60 1.66 9.74
C ASP A 98 -5.43 2.57 9.32
N ARG A 99 -5.68 3.44 8.34
CA ARG A 99 -4.69 4.42 7.84
C ARG A 99 -4.35 5.54 8.83
N THR A 100 -5.05 5.60 9.95
CA THR A 100 -4.73 6.52 11.06
C THR A 100 -3.76 5.91 12.07
N ASP A 101 -3.42 4.63 11.90
CA ASP A 101 -2.66 3.82 12.87
C ASP A 101 -1.32 3.31 12.30
N LEU A 102 -0.81 3.95 11.24
CA LEU A 102 0.37 3.50 10.52
C LEU A 102 1.47 4.56 10.43
N ILE A 103 2.71 4.10 10.53
CA ILE A 103 3.90 4.79 10.03
C ILE A 103 4.64 3.87 9.06
N ILE A 104 5.38 4.46 8.13
CA ILE A 104 6.11 3.74 7.08
C ILE A 104 7.44 4.41 6.77
N ALA A 105 8.46 3.58 6.54
CA ALA A 105 9.71 3.99 5.92
C ALA A 105 9.81 3.38 4.51
N SER A 106 10.24 4.19 3.55
CA SER A 106 10.56 3.78 2.18
C SER A 106 11.87 4.41 1.74
N ASN A 107 12.41 3.97 0.60
CA ASN A 107 13.43 4.75 -0.07
C ASN A 107 12.85 6.05 -0.69
N ASN A 108 13.68 6.82 -1.39
CA ASN A 108 13.28 8.08 -2.04
C ASN A 108 12.69 7.90 -3.46
N SER A 109 12.21 6.70 -3.81
CA SER A 109 11.55 6.48 -5.11
C SER A 109 10.22 7.22 -5.14
N ALA A 110 9.92 7.92 -6.25
CA ALA A 110 8.64 8.61 -6.43
C ALA A 110 7.47 7.62 -6.45
N CYS A 111 7.50 6.58 -7.30
CA CYS A 111 6.42 5.59 -7.38
C CYS A 111 6.23 4.88 -6.02
N GLY A 112 7.32 4.44 -5.39
CA GLY A 112 7.26 3.75 -4.10
C GLY A 112 6.77 4.64 -2.95
N GLY A 113 7.24 5.89 -2.91
CA GLY A 113 6.82 6.89 -1.93
C GLY A 113 5.34 7.25 -2.05
N ASP A 114 4.83 7.39 -3.27
CA ASP A 114 3.41 7.67 -3.49
C ASP A 114 2.52 6.50 -3.05
N VAL A 115 2.92 5.27 -3.34
CA VAL A 115 2.22 4.07 -2.84
C VAL A 115 2.25 4.01 -1.32
N ALA A 116 3.41 4.24 -0.71
CA ALA A 116 3.58 4.28 0.74
C ALA A 116 2.65 5.32 1.38
N ALA A 117 2.65 6.55 0.88
CA ALA A 117 1.81 7.61 1.39
C ALA A 117 0.32 7.30 1.18
N TYR A 118 -0.07 6.89 -0.02
CA TYR A 118 -1.47 6.68 -0.37
C TYR A 118 -2.10 5.51 0.40
N LEU A 119 -1.42 4.37 0.48
CA LEU A 119 -1.97 3.17 1.12
C LEU A 119 -1.91 3.20 2.64
N THR A 120 -0.94 3.86 3.24
CA THR A 120 -0.83 3.92 4.72
C THR A 120 -1.49 5.14 5.34
N GLY A 121 -1.78 6.19 4.55
CA GLY A 121 -2.18 7.50 5.08
C GLY A 121 -1.03 8.30 5.72
N ALA A 122 0.18 7.73 5.79
CA ALA A 122 1.35 8.39 6.31
C ALA A 122 1.82 9.54 5.41
N ARG A 123 2.44 10.56 5.99
CA ARG A 123 2.92 11.75 5.27
C ARG A 123 4.27 12.21 5.81
N ALA A 124 5.17 12.59 4.91
CA ALA A 124 6.44 13.24 5.26
C ALA A 124 6.21 14.51 6.08
N ARG A 125 5.18 15.29 5.73
CA ARG A 125 4.75 16.51 6.43
C ARG A 125 4.38 16.31 7.91
N PHE A 126 4.10 15.08 8.33
CA PHE A 126 3.72 14.72 9.70
C PHE A 126 4.73 13.79 10.37
N GLY A 127 5.87 13.50 9.73
CA GLY A 127 6.86 12.55 10.24
C GLY A 127 6.34 11.12 10.36
N SER A 128 5.28 10.76 9.63
CA SER A 128 4.74 9.39 9.63
C SER A 128 5.19 8.58 8.41
N HIS A 129 5.57 9.25 7.33
CA HIS A 129 6.26 8.65 6.19
C HIS A 129 7.69 9.15 6.19
N LEU A 130 8.62 8.24 6.45
CA LEU A 130 10.04 8.54 6.58
C LEU A 130 10.80 8.03 5.36
N ILE A 131 11.90 8.70 5.03
CA ILE A 131 12.77 8.32 3.92
C ILE A 131 14.04 7.71 4.49
N ASP A 132 14.21 6.41 4.29
CA ASP A 132 15.43 5.68 4.65
C ASP A 132 16.23 5.37 3.37
N PRO A 133 17.38 6.03 3.15
CA PRO A 133 18.22 5.77 1.97
C PRO A 133 18.86 4.38 1.96
N LYS A 134 18.79 3.61 3.06
CA LYS A 134 19.28 2.23 3.12
C LYS A 134 18.31 1.23 2.50
N LEU A 135 17.04 1.59 2.36
CA LEU A 135 16.02 0.77 1.71
C LEU A 135 16.18 0.83 0.19
N LYS A 136 15.86 -0.27 -0.48
CA LYS A 136 15.88 -0.36 -1.95
C LYS A 136 14.52 0.04 -2.53
N GLU A 137 14.41 0.01 -3.86
CA GLU A 137 13.11 0.17 -4.52
C GLU A 137 12.15 -0.94 -4.07
N SER A 138 10.90 -0.58 -3.80
CA SER A 138 9.86 -1.50 -3.34
C SER A 138 10.24 -2.29 -2.06
N ASP A 139 11.04 -1.67 -1.20
CA ASP A 139 11.44 -2.12 0.15
C ASP A 139 10.83 -1.16 1.17
N PHE A 140 9.94 -1.68 2.02
CA PHE A 140 9.19 -0.90 2.99
C PHE A 140 9.33 -1.48 4.38
N VAL A 141 9.38 -0.61 5.39
CA VAL A 141 9.13 -1.00 6.78
C VAL A 141 7.87 -0.30 7.25
N VAL A 142 6.88 -1.08 7.68
CA VAL A 142 5.57 -0.58 8.10
C VAL A 142 5.33 -0.96 9.55
N LYS A 143 4.84 -0.03 10.35
CA LYS A 143 4.47 -0.27 11.75
C LYS A 143 3.04 0.14 12.04
N ARG A 144 2.30 -0.76 12.68
CA ARG A 144 0.99 -0.48 13.26
C ARG A 144 1.19 0.08 14.67
N LEU A 145 0.88 1.36 14.86
CA LEU A 145 1.20 2.11 16.08
C LEU A 145 0.53 1.51 17.32
N SER A 146 -0.77 1.20 17.26
CA SER A 146 -1.53 0.65 18.37
C SER A 146 -0.99 -0.67 18.93
N THR A 147 -0.34 -1.49 18.11
CA THR A 147 0.21 -2.79 18.51
C THR A 147 1.72 -2.79 18.69
N GLY A 148 2.40 -1.73 18.26
CA GLY A 148 3.86 -1.66 18.17
C GLY A 148 4.49 -2.60 17.13
N ARG A 149 3.73 -3.48 16.48
CA ARG A 149 4.26 -4.46 15.52
C ARG A 149 4.73 -3.78 14.24
N ALA A 150 5.92 -4.17 13.80
CA ALA A 150 6.53 -3.69 12.56
C ALA A 150 6.94 -4.86 11.67
N VAL A 151 6.75 -4.69 10.36
CA VAL A 151 7.12 -5.65 9.33
C VAL A 151 7.91 -4.95 8.24
N ARG A 152 8.97 -5.60 7.77
CA ARG A 152 9.66 -5.24 6.54
C ARG A 152 9.15 -6.13 5.42
N VAL A 153 8.84 -5.53 4.28
CA VAL A 153 8.44 -6.22 3.05
C VAL A 153 9.30 -5.72 1.90
N VAL A 154 9.78 -6.64 1.07
CA VAL A 154 10.64 -6.33 -0.07
C VAL A 154 10.17 -7.14 -1.26
N ILE A 155 10.00 -6.50 -2.41
CA ILE A 155 9.83 -7.26 -3.66
C ILE A 155 11.07 -8.11 -3.92
N ASN A 156 10.87 -9.40 -4.13
CA ASN A 156 11.96 -10.33 -4.39
C ASN A 156 12.69 -9.90 -5.66
N ALA A 157 13.99 -9.61 -5.54
CA ALA A 157 14.81 -9.12 -6.65
C ALA A 157 14.87 -10.09 -7.84
N ALA A 158 14.72 -11.41 -7.62
CA ALA A 158 14.65 -12.42 -8.68
C ALA A 158 13.36 -12.31 -9.51
N THR A 159 12.36 -11.59 -9.01
CA THR A 159 11.10 -11.34 -9.72
C THR A 159 11.27 -10.21 -10.75
N TYR A 160 12.20 -9.27 -10.53
CA TYR A 160 12.41 -8.13 -11.42
C TYR A 160 13.12 -8.54 -12.73
N PRO A 161 12.50 -8.34 -13.91
CA PRO A 161 13.07 -8.83 -15.16
C PRO A 161 14.35 -8.09 -15.56
N HIS A 162 15.36 -8.86 -16.00
CA HIS A 162 16.61 -8.33 -16.53
C HIS A 162 16.38 -7.35 -17.69
N ASP A 163 15.41 -7.64 -18.56
CA ASP A 163 15.13 -6.83 -19.75
C ASP A 163 14.54 -5.47 -19.39
N VAL A 164 13.69 -5.39 -18.35
CA VAL A 164 13.20 -4.10 -17.83
C VAL A 164 14.39 -3.24 -17.39
N ARG A 165 15.30 -3.81 -16.60
CA ARG A 165 16.50 -3.10 -16.11
C ARG A 165 17.41 -2.66 -17.24
N SER A 166 17.60 -3.52 -18.23
CA SER A 166 18.47 -3.25 -19.38
C SER A 166 17.91 -2.14 -20.26
N GLN A 167 16.60 -2.19 -20.52
CA GLN A 167 15.90 -1.18 -21.30
C GLN A 167 15.87 0.17 -20.57
N MET A 168 15.63 0.18 -19.26
CA MET A 168 15.70 1.38 -18.42
C MET A 168 17.06 2.06 -18.52
N LYS A 169 18.16 1.30 -18.35
CA LYS A 169 19.53 1.82 -18.48
C LYS A 169 19.82 2.37 -19.88
N LYS A 170 19.28 1.74 -20.93
CA LYS A 170 19.41 2.24 -22.31
C LYS A 170 18.77 3.62 -22.43
N ILE A 171 17.54 3.78 -21.92
CA ILE A 171 16.83 5.07 -21.94
C ILE A 171 17.58 6.12 -21.11
N GLU A 172 17.98 5.78 -19.88
CA GLU A 172 18.73 6.68 -18.98
C GLU A 172 20.08 7.14 -19.54
N SER A 173 20.69 6.34 -20.45
CA SER A 173 21.94 6.73 -21.12
C SER A 173 21.77 7.88 -22.12
N GLY A 174 20.52 8.23 -22.47
CA GLY A 174 20.19 9.21 -23.50
C GLY A 174 20.38 8.70 -24.95
N LYS A 175 20.80 7.44 -25.14
CA LYS A 175 21.00 6.82 -26.46
C LYS A 175 19.86 5.83 -26.76
N PHE A 176 18.67 6.35 -26.99
CA PHE A 176 17.46 5.58 -27.27
C PHE A 176 16.68 6.15 -28.46
N GLU A 177 15.89 5.31 -29.11
CA GLU A 177 14.94 5.69 -30.15
C GLU A 177 13.52 5.71 -29.59
N PRO A 178 12.53 6.39 -30.18
CA PRO A 178 11.15 6.39 -29.68
C PRO A 178 10.57 4.99 -29.40
N ALA A 179 10.87 4.01 -30.25
CA ALA A 179 10.46 2.61 -30.07
C ALA A 179 11.01 1.94 -28.79
N ASP A 180 12.10 2.47 -28.22
CA ASP A 180 12.62 2.01 -26.94
C ASP A 180 11.72 2.38 -25.75
N ILE A 181 10.99 3.49 -25.85
CA ILE A 181 10.01 3.92 -24.84
C ILE A 181 8.78 3.00 -24.89
N ASP A 182 8.27 2.72 -26.09
CA ASP A 182 7.15 1.78 -26.30
C ASP A 182 7.52 0.39 -25.76
N ARG A 183 8.72 -0.10 -26.11
CA ARG A 183 9.24 -1.37 -25.60
C ARG A 183 9.35 -1.38 -24.07
N PHE A 184 9.75 -0.27 -23.46
CA PHE A 184 9.84 -0.19 -22.01
C PHE A 184 8.47 -0.33 -21.35
N GLN A 185 7.45 0.31 -21.92
CA GLN A 185 6.07 0.16 -21.45
C GLN A 185 5.61 -1.30 -21.54
N ASP A 186 5.85 -1.97 -22.68
CA ASP A 186 5.48 -3.38 -22.85
C ASP A 186 6.17 -4.30 -21.84
N LEU A 187 7.46 -4.06 -21.57
CA LEU A 187 8.23 -4.81 -20.57
C LEU A 187 7.69 -4.58 -19.16
N GLN A 188 7.35 -3.33 -18.80
CA GLN A 188 6.73 -3.02 -17.51
C GLN A 188 5.36 -3.67 -17.37
N TRP A 189 4.54 -3.69 -18.44
CA TRP A 189 3.23 -4.33 -18.43
C TRP A 189 3.35 -5.85 -18.30
N ALA A 190 4.25 -6.48 -19.04
CA ALA A 190 4.51 -7.91 -18.94
C ALA A 190 4.94 -8.29 -17.52
N TYR A 191 5.80 -7.47 -16.90
CA TYR A 191 6.21 -7.66 -15.53
C TYR A 191 5.05 -7.51 -14.54
N ALA A 192 4.27 -6.43 -14.65
CA ALA A 192 3.13 -6.17 -13.78
C ALA A 192 2.09 -7.29 -13.87
N LYS A 193 1.79 -7.79 -15.08
CA LYS A 193 0.93 -8.97 -15.30
C LYS A 193 1.38 -10.16 -14.45
N LYS A 194 2.69 -10.45 -14.42
CA LYS A 194 3.25 -11.54 -13.63
C LYS A 194 3.08 -11.35 -12.12
N LEU A 195 3.07 -10.11 -11.63
CA LEU A 195 2.81 -9.82 -10.21
C LEU A 195 1.34 -10.04 -9.86
N VAL A 196 0.42 -9.51 -10.68
CA VAL A 196 -1.03 -9.57 -10.41
C VAL A 196 -1.70 -10.88 -10.84
N SER A 197 -0.96 -11.79 -11.46
CA SER A 197 -1.45 -13.12 -11.86
C SER A 197 -1.26 -14.19 -10.78
N ARG A 198 -0.69 -13.85 -9.62
CA ARG A 198 -0.42 -14.80 -8.52
C ARG A 198 -0.52 -14.13 -7.15
N PRO A 199 -0.71 -14.90 -6.06
CA PRO A 199 -0.73 -14.35 -4.71
C PRO A 199 0.49 -13.48 -4.40
N ALA A 200 0.26 -12.30 -3.80
CA ALA A 200 1.32 -11.31 -3.52
C ALA A 200 2.50 -11.89 -2.70
N ILE A 201 2.20 -12.80 -1.77
CA ILE A 201 3.20 -13.47 -0.92
C ILE A 201 4.24 -14.26 -1.72
N GLU A 202 3.94 -14.68 -2.95
CA GLU A 202 4.90 -15.41 -3.80
C GLU A 202 5.94 -14.51 -4.47
N SER A 203 5.80 -13.18 -4.34
CA SER A 203 6.71 -12.19 -4.94
C SER A 203 7.41 -11.32 -3.91
N VAL A 204 7.16 -11.52 -2.61
CA VAL A 204 7.56 -10.62 -1.53
C VAL A 204 8.27 -11.39 -0.42
N ASP A 205 9.47 -10.94 -0.06
CA ASP A 205 10.14 -11.35 1.16
C ASP A 205 9.60 -10.52 2.34
N VAL A 206 9.25 -11.19 3.44
CA VAL A 206 8.65 -10.54 4.62
C VAL A 206 9.37 -10.95 5.90
N THR A 207 9.73 -9.95 6.70
CA THR A 207 10.43 -10.13 7.98
C THR A 207 9.74 -9.31 9.06
N VAL A 208 9.44 -9.93 10.21
CA VAL A 208 9.00 -9.18 11.41
C VAL A 208 10.20 -8.41 11.94
N ASN A 209 10.08 -7.10 12.10
CA ASN A 209 11.21 -6.22 12.41
C ASN A 209 10.84 -5.21 13.51
N PRO A 210 10.64 -5.67 14.76
CA PRO A 210 10.18 -4.82 15.85
C PRO A 210 11.20 -3.75 16.24
N ASP A 211 12.49 -4.03 16.03
CA ASP A 211 13.62 -3.19 16.44
C ASP A 211 14.19 -2.35 15.29
N TYR A 212 13.40 -2.11 14.24
CA TYR A 212 13.83 -1.24 13.15
C TYR A 212 14.18 0.15 13.68
N ALA A 213 15.41 0.58 13.42
CA ALA A 213 15.89 1.92 13.74
C ALA A 213 15.31 2.92 12.74
N TRP A 214 14.16 3.52 13.08
CA TRP A 214 13.48 4.52 12.26
C TRP A 214 14.39 5.74 12.03
N PRO A 215 14.53 6.22 10.78
CA PRO A 215 15.31 7.42 10.50
C PRO A 215 14.60 8.68 11.02
N GLU A 216 15.34 9.78 11.08
CA GLU A 216 14.74 11.08 11.38
C GLU A 216 13.79 11.54 10.25
N PRO A 217 12.76 12.34 10.57
CA PRO A 217 11.88 12.91 9.58
C PRO A 217 12.62 13.72 8.51
N PRO A 218 12.17 13.69 7.24
CA PRO A 218 12.84 14.39 6.14
C PRO A 218 12.73 15.92 6.23
N CYS A 219 11.82 16.44 7.08
CA CYS A 219 11.59 17.87 7.29
C CYS A 219 11.65 18.20 8.78
N LYS A 220 12.18 19.38 9.13
CA LYS A 220 12.24 19.86 10.52
C LYS A 220 10.91 20.45 11.01
N ASP A 221 10.23 21.19 10.14
CA ASP A 221 8.97 21.87 10.46
C ASP A 221 7.78 20.96 10.17
N LEU A 222 7.55 20.00 11.07
CA LEU A 222 6.44 19.05 10.95
C LEU A 222 5.10 19.67 11.35
N GLY A 223 4.08 19.40 10.55
CA GLY A 223 2.70 19.64 10.92
C GLY A 223 2.20 18.61 11.94
N LYS A 224 1.17 18.97 12.70
CA LYS A 224 0.43 18.01 13.52
C LYS A 224 -0.63 17.29 12.68
N ARG A 225 -0.65 15.96 12.73
CA ARG A 225 -1.66 15.12 12.06
C ARG A 225 -2.97 15.10 12.87
N LYS A 226 -3.77 16.16 12.72
CA LYS A 226 -4.98 16.39 13.53
C LYS A 226 -6.15 15.45 13.20
N ASP A 227 -6.16 14.86 12.01
CA ASP A 227 -7.14 13.88 11.56
C ASP A 227 -7.13 12.60 12.38
N ASN A 228 -6.09 12.38 13.21
CA ASN A 228 -6.01 11.23 14.10
C ASN A 228 -6.40 11.55 15.55
N GLU A 229 -6.46 12.82 15.95
CA GLU A 229 -6.64 13.23 17.37
C GLU A 229 -8.06 12.92 17.87
N PHE A 230 -9.06 13.17 17.03
CA PHE A 230 -10.48 13.08 17.40
C PHE A 230 -11.19 11.89 16.75
N LYS A 231 -10.43 10.94 16.19
CA LYS A 231 -10.96 9.82 15.41
C LYS A 231 -11.99 8.97 16.19
N ASN A 232 -11.85 8.88 17.52
CA ASN A 232 -12.71 8.10 18.42
C ASN A 232 -13.90 8.88 19.01
N VAL A 233 -14.09 10.16 18.68
CA VAL A 233 -15.20 10.96 19.21
C VAL A 233 -16.53 10.46 18.63
N SER A 234 -17.53 10.24 19.50
CA SER A 234 -18.86 9.76 19.10
C SER A 234 -19.65 10.81 18.32
N GLU A 235 -20.68 10.37 17.59
CA GLU A 235 -21.64 11.30 16.99
C GLU A 235 -22.45 12.01 18.07
N ALA A 236 -22.89 13.25 17.79
CA ALA A 236 -23.92 13.89 18.59
C ALA A 236 -25.25 13.20 18.25
N HIS A 237 -25.98 12.79 19.28
CA HIS A 237 -27.27 12.10 19.18
C HIS A 237 -28.32 12.87 18.39
#